data_AF-A0A0Q6S0F0-F1
#
_entry.id   AF-A0A0Q6S0F0-F1
#
_cell.length_a   1.000
_cell.length_b   1.000
_cell.length_c   1.000
_cell.angle_alpha   90.00
_cell.angle_beta   90.00
_cell.angle_gamma   90.00
#
_symmetry.space_group_name_H-M   'P 1'
#
loop_
_entity.id
_entity.type
_entity.pdbx_description
1 polymer ?
#
loop_
_entity_poly.entity_id
_entity_poly.type
_entity_poly.pdbx_seq_one_letter_code
_entity_poly.pdbx_strand_id
1 'polypeptide(L)' 'MNEDDKLMAEIARHADRAAENASREMDLRALAISLGPRFHHRTVEEIQEQLITVWRARRLVWRV' A
#
# COMPACT_ATOMS: atom_id res chain seq x y z
N MET A 1 -25.83 16.07 22.74
CA MET A 1 -24.59 15.61 22.07
C MET A 1 -23.50 16.58 22.45
N ASN A 2 -22.52 16.09 23.22
CA ASN A 2 -21.39 16.87 23.72
C ASN A 2 -20.37 17.10 22.57
N GLU A 3 -19.54 18.13 22.66
CA GLU A 3 -18.43 18.36 21.73
C GLU A 3 -17.47 17.16 21.70
N ASP A 4 -17.28 16.47 22.82
CA ASP A 4 -16.50 15.23 22.89
C ASP A 4 -17.10 14.10 22.04
N ASP A 5 -18.43 13.98 21.97
CA ASP A 5 -19.08 12.97 21.13
C ASP A 5 -18.82 13.25 19.65
N LYS A 6 -18.78 14.53 19.26
CA LYS A 6 -18.46 14.95 17.89
C LYS A 6 -17.00 14.68 17.56
N LEU A 7 -16.07 14.99 18.47
CA LEU A 7 -14.65 14.71 18.29
C LEU A 7 -14.38 13.22 18.12
N MET A 8 -14.99 12.37 18.94
CA MET A 8 -14.82 10.92 18.85
C MET A 8 -15.40 10.35 17.55
N ALA A 9 -16.54 10.88 17.09
CA ALA A 9 -17.11 10.50 15.80
C ALA A 9 -16.21 10.91 14.62
N GLU A 10 -15.55 12.06 14.72
CA GLU A 10 -14.64 12.54 13.68
C GLU A 10 -13.34 11.72 13.63
N ILE A 11 -12.77 11.41 14.80
CA ILE A 11 -11.62 10.50 14.94
C ILE A 11 -11.96 9.12 14.36
N ALA A 12 -13.13 8.56 14.68
CA ALA A 12 -13.59 7.29 14.13
C ALA A 12 -13.68 7.33 12.60
N ARG A 13 -14.25 8.40 12.04
CA ARG A 13 -14.34 8.57 10.58
C ARG A 13 -12.97 8.64 9.90
N HIS A 14 -12.00 9.27 10.56
CA HIS A 14 -10.62 9.30 10.07
C HIS A 14 -9.94 7.93 10.17
N ALA A 15 -10.20 7.19 11.24
CA ALA A 15 -9.70 5.82 11.42
C ALA A 15 -10.29 4.86 10.37
N ASP A 16 -11.59 4.93 10.11
CA ASP A 16 -12.28 4.11 9.10
C ASP A 16 -11.72 4.39 7.70
N ARG A 17 -11.52 5.66 7.36
CA ARG A 17 -10.92 6.05 6.08
C ARG A 17 -9.46 5.60 5.96
N ALA A 18 -8.71 5.60 7.06
CA ALA A 18 -7.36 5.06 7.08
C ALA A 18 -7.37 3.54 6.91
N ALA A 19 -8.31 2.83 7.53
CA ALA A 19 -8.49 1.39 7.37
C ALA A 19 -8.87 1.01 5.92
N GLU A 20 -9.83 1.72 5.32
CA GLU A 20 -10.23 1.52 3.91
C GLU A 20 -9.08 1.72 2.92
N ASN A 21 -8.18 2.66 3.21
CA ASN A 21 -6.98 2.88 2.39
C ASN A 21 -5.85 1.90 2.71
N ALA A 22 -5.75 1.42 3.95
CA ALA A 22 -4.77 0.43 4.37
C ALA A 22 -4.99 -0.94 3.69
N SER A 23 -6.25 -1.28 3.37
CA SER A 23 -6.62 -2.55 2.73
C SER A 23 -6.29 -2.65 1.23
N ARG A 24 -5.72 -1.61 0.61
CA ARG A 24 -5.25 -1.70 -0.78
C ARG A 24 -3.88 -2.36 -0.83
N GLU A 25 -3.85 -3.65 -0.50
CA GLU A 25 -2.71 -4.50 -0.76
C GLU A 25 -2.31 -4.37 -2.23
N MET A 26 -1.09 -3.91 -2.48
CA MET A 26 -0.55 -3.91 -3.83
C MET A 26 0.00 -5.30 -4.15
N ASP A 27 -0.36 -5.82 -5.31
CA ASP A 27 0.22 -7.04 -5.85
C ASP A 27 1.56 -6.70 -6.51
N LEU A 28 2.66 -6.93 -5.77
CA LEU A 28 3.99 -6.53 -6.26
C LEU A 28 4.46 -7.42 -7.41
N ARG A 29 3.95 -8.65 -7.52
CA ARG A 29 4.25 -9.54 -8.64
C ARG A 29 3.55 -9.05 -9.91
N ALA A 30 2.26 -8.70 -9.83
CA ALA A 30 1.54 -8.11 -10.95
C ALA A 30 2.17 -6.77 -11.37
N LEU A 31 2.58 -5.95 -10.41
CA LEU A 31 3.29 -4.71 -10.67
C LEU A 31 4.64 -4.96 -11.37
N ALA A 32 5.44 -5.91 -10.89
CA ALA A 32 6.71 -6.27 -11.51
C ALA A 32 6.55 -6.76 -12.96
N ILE A 33 5.54 -7.60 -13.22
CA ILE A 33 5.20 -8.06 -14.58
C ILE A 33 4.85 -6.88 -15.48
N SER A 34 4.07 -5.91 -14.98
CA SER A 34 3.71 -4.71 -15.76
C SER A 34 4.90 -3.80 -16.05
N LEU A 35 5.93 -3.82 -15.19
CA LEU A 35 7.14 -3.01 -15.31
C LEU A 35 8.21 -3.68 -16.17
N GLY A 36 8.25 -5.02 -16.24
CA GLY A 36 9.23 -5.79 -17.02
C GLY A 36 9.39 -5.30 -18.47
N PRO A 37 8.30 -5.07 -19.24
CA PRO A 37 8.39 -4.54 -20.61
C PRO A 37 8.97 -3.13 -20.71
N ARG A 38 9.05 -2.36 -19.62
CA ARG A 38 9.61 -1.01 -19.60
C ARG A 38 11.07 -1.01 -19.15
N PHE A 39 11.51 -2.05 -18.45
CA PHE A 39 12.82 -2.16 -17.84
C PHE A 39 13.53 -3.44 -18.27
N HIS A 40 13.83 -3.57 -19.57
CA HIS A 40 14.44 -4.76 -20.18
C HIS A 40 15.83 -5.15 -19.61
N HIS A 41 16.49 -4.26 -18.87
CA HIS A 41 17.77 -4.51 -18.23
C HIS A 41 17.65 -5.21 -16.86
N ARG A 42 16.42 -5.46 -16.39
CA ARG A 42 16.12 -6.18 -15.15
C ARG A 42 15.13 -7.30 -15.42
N THR A 43 15.27 -8.41 -14.72
CA THR A 43 14.24 -9.45 -14.73
C THR A 43 13.03 -9.02 -13.90
N VAL A 44 11.88 -9.69 -14.12
CA VAL A 44 10.67 -9.44 -13.33
C VAL A 44 10.93 -9.73 -11.85
N GLU A 45 11.73 -10.76 -11.55
CA GLU A 45 12.12 -11.13 -10.19
C GLU A 45 12.94 -10.01 -9.52
N GLU A 46 13.95 -9.45 -10.21
CA GLU A 46 14.75 -8.34 -9.67
C GLU A 46 13.88 -7.10 -9.41
N ILE A 47 12.93 -6.80 -10.31
CA ILE A 47 11.99 -5.70 -10.12
C ILE A 47 11.09 -5.97 -8.91
N GLN A 48 10.61 -7.19 -8.73
CA GLN A 48 9.79 -7.58 -7.58
C GLN A 48 10.55 -7.44 -6.26
N GLU A 49 11.79 -7.91 -6.18
CA GLU A 49 12.65 -7.76 -4.99
C GLU A 49 12.87 -6.28 -4.62
N GLN A 50 13.11 -5.44 -5.64
CA GLN A 50 13.25 -4.01 -5.44
C GLN A 50 11.95 -3.37 -4.94
N LEU A 51 10.80 -3.78 -5.48
CA LEU A 51 9.48 -3.32 -5.01
C LEU A 51 9.23 -3.72 -3.55
N ILE A 52 9.52 -4.96 -3.17
CA ILE A 52 9.39 -5.43 -1.78
C ILE A 52 10.24 -4.58 -0.84
N THR A 53 11.48 -4.30 -1.23
CA THR A 53 12.40 -3.47 -0.43
C THR A 53 11.83 -2.07 -0.20
N VAL A 54 11.32 -1.43 -1.25
CA VAL A 54 10.72 -0.09 -1.18
C VAL A 54 9.44 -0.08 -0.35
N TRP A 55 8.56 -1.08 -0.55
CA TRP A 55 7.30 -1.18 0.19
C TRP A 55 7.52 -1.43 1.69
N ARG A 56 8.48 -2.32 2.02
CA ARG A 56 8.87 -2.59 3.40
C ARG A 56 9.43 -1.37 4.10
N ALA A 57 10.31 -0.62 3.44
CA ALA A 57 10.88 0.61 4.00
C ALA A 57 9.82 1.67 4.31
N ARG A 58 8.72 1.67 3.55
CA ARG A 58 7.60 2.61 3.70
C ARG A 58 6.46 2.08 4.56
N ARG A 59 6.58 0.87 5.12
CA ARG A 59 5.52 0.19 5.89
C ARG A 59 4.18 0.13 5.15
N LEU A 60 4.23 -0.01 3.82
CA LEU A 60 3.04 -0.20 2.99
C LEU A 60 2.58 -1.66 3.12
N VAL A 61 1.33 -1.94 2.78
CA VAL A 61 0.79 -3.31 2.76
C VAL A 61 0.89 -3.85 1.33
N TRP A 62 1.30 -5.10 1.18
CA TRP A 62 1.43 -5.75 -0.12
C TRP A 62 1.21 -7.26 -0.05
N ARG A 63 0.94 -7.85 -1.22
CA ARG A 63 0.96 -9.29 -1.47
C ARG A 63 1.94 -9.62 -2.60
N VAL A 64 2.47 -10.83 -2.60
CA VAL A 64 3.44 -11.36 -3.58
C VAL A 64 3.01 -12.70 -4.12
#